data_AF-A0AB39BYU3-F1
#
_entry.id   AF-A0AB39BYU3-F1
#
_cell.length_a   1.000
_cell.length_b   1.000
_cell.length_c   1.000
_cell.angle_alpha   90.00
_cell.angle_beta   90.00
_cell.angle_gamma   90.00
#
_symmetry.space_group_name_H-M   'P 1'
#
loop_
_entity.id
_entity.type
_entity.pdbx_description
1 polymer ?
#
loop_
_entity_poly.entity_id
_entity_poly.type
_entity_poly.pdbx_seq_one_letter_code
_entity_poly.pdbx_strand_id
1 'polypeptide(L)'
;MINFYEHKNLEIAAVQQAKPGNIHCGDAHVVVEEKDFTICAVVDGLGSGEGASESADAAIKIIKDNRFLDVEEIVKTCNEAMVNKRGAVLTLVKVDFVKKELNYCNFGNIGFVMYFPDGTTIQPIPLRGYLSGRKAVIKSKSFSYKEGSIFMLYSDGVKIPFSKKNLLTIDSLKKEFTDLLTLDRFAIDDVTLLVGKLA
;
A
#
# COMPACT_ATOMS: atom_id res chain seq x y z
N MET A 1 -10.95 10.05 -4.16
CA MET A 1 -10.21 10.98 -3.28
C MET A 1 -8.73 10.86 -3.62
N ILE A 2 -8.02 12.00 -3.67
CA ILE A 2 -6.56 12.03 -3.83
C ILE A 2 -5.96 12.69 -2.60
N ASN A 3 -4.96 12.05 -1.98
CA ASN A 3 -4.24 12.55 -0.82
C ASN A 3 -2.75 12.63 -1.14
N PHE A 4 -2.09 13.66 -0.63
CA PHE A 4 -0.64 13.84 -0.73
C PHE A 4 -0.04 13.90 0.67
N TYR A 5 1.11 13.25 0.85
CA TYR A 5 1.88 13.27 2.10
C TYR A 5 3.33 13.63 1.78
N GLU A 6 3.96 14.42 2.64
CA GLU A 6 5.31 14.94 2.43
C GLU A 6 6.13 14.73 3.70
N HIS A 7 7.08 13.82 3.60
CA HIS A 7 8.18 13.69 4.55
C HIS A 7 9.47 14.18 3.89
N LYS A 8 10.44 14.64 4.69
CA LYS A 8 11.74 15.15 4.21
C LYS A 8 12.43 14.21 3.20
N ASN A 9 12.26 12.90 3.37
CA ASN A 9 12.92 11.86 2.57
C ASN A 9 11.94 11.08 1.67
N LEU A 10 10.65 11.45 1.62
CA LEU A 10 9.62 10.67 0.94
C LEU A 10 8.40 11.53 0.58
N GLU A 11 8.11 11.65 -0.71
CA GLU A 11 6.83 12.17 -1.22
C GLU A 11 5.87 11.00 -1.47
N ILE A 12 4.59 11.15 -1.12
CA ILE A 12 3.56 10.14 -1.36
C ILE A 12 2.34 10.77 -2.01
N ALA A 13 1.78 10.09 -2.99
CA ALA A 13 0.44 10.36 -3.51
C ALA A 13 -0.40 9.09 -3.42
N ALA A 14 -1.65 9.23 -2.95
CA ALA A 14 -2.59 8.13 -2.81
C ALA A 14 -3.93 8.50 -3.46
N VAL A 15 -4.47 7.59 -4.27
CA VAL A 15 -5.83 7.64 -4.82
C VAL A 15 -6.63 6.51 -4.21
N GLN A 16 -7.85 6.84 -3.82
CA GLN A 16 -8.85 5.87 -3.38
C GLN A 16 -10.20 6.20 -4.02
N GLN A 17 -10.88 5.21 -4.57
CA GLN A 17 -12.20 5.36 -5.18
C GLN A 17 -13.07 4.17 -4.80
N ALA A 18 -14.27 4.47 -4.29
CA ALA A 18 -15.27 3.45 -4.04
C ALA A 18 -15.86 2.94 -5.36
N LYS A 19 -16.24 1.66 -5.38
CA LYS A 19 -16.99 1.05 -6.47
C LYS A 19 -18.22 1.89 -6.84
N PRO A 20 -18.50 2.11 -8.14
CA PRO A 20 -19.69 2.86 -8.55
C PRO A 20 -20.98 2.30 -7.94
N GLY A 21 -21.72 3.17 -7.25
CA GLY A 21 -22.98 2.81 -6.57
C GLY A 21 -22.82 2.42 -5.09
N ASN A 22 -21.61 2.24 -4.58
CA ASN A 22 -21.36 2.00 -3.16
C ASN A 22 -21.09 3.30 -2.40
N ILE A 23 -21.58 3.37 -1.15
CA ILE A 23 -21.30 4.47 -0.22
C ILE A 23 -19.92 4.28 0.44
N HIS A 24 -19.55 3.04 0.72
CA HIS A 24 -18.30 2.67 1.39
C HIS A 24 -17.35 1.97 0.42
N CYS A 25 -16.08 2.35 0.47
CA CYS A 25 -15.01 1.66 -0.24
C CYS A 25 -14.55 0.45 0.59
N GLY A 26 -14.45 -0.73 -0.02
CA GLY A 26 -13.88 -1.92 0.61
C GLY A 26 -12.37 -1.85 0.82
N ASP A 27 -11.69 -0.97 0.09
CA ASP A 27 -10.27 -0.71 0.26
C ASP A 27 -10.00 0.39 1.29
N ALA A 28 -8.79 0.41 1.85
CA ALA A 28 -8.23 1.50 2.62
C ALA A 28 -6.72 1.66 2.39
N HIS A 29 -6.19 2.87 2.59
CA HIS A 29 -4.76 3.12 2.71
C HIS A 29 -4.41 3.81 4.03
N VAL A 30 -3.15 3.67 4.44
CA VAL A 30 -2.60 4.45 5.54
C VAL A 30 -1.18 4.89 5.24
N VAL A 31 -0.86 6.11 5.66
CA VAL A 31 0.48 6.64 5.77
C VAL A 31 0.68 7.05 7.22
N VAL A 32 1.73 6.55 7.86
CA VAL A 32 2.14 6.92 9.22
C VAL A 32 3.55 7.45 9.16
N GLU A 33 3.71 8.74 9.41
CA GLU A 33 4.99 9.44 9.34
C GLU A 33 5.62 9.51 10.73
N GLU A 34 6.87 9.06 10.82
CA GLU A 34 7.74 9.24 11.97
C GLU A 34 9.06 9.85 11.47
N LYS A 35 9.87 10.37 12.40
CA LYS A 35 11.11 11.08 12.04
C LYS A 35 12.07 10.21 11.22
N ASP A 36 12.22 8.95 11.63
CA ASP A 36 13.26 8.04 11.11
C ASP A 36 12.67 6.97 10.16
N PHE A 37 11.34 6.89 10.05
CA PHE A 37 10.68 5.97 9.15
C PHE A 37 9.28 6.42 8.74
N THR A 38 8.78 5.88 7.62
CA THR A 38 7.37 6.02 7.23
C THR A 38 6.76 4.65 6.95
N ILE A 39 5.56 4.40 7.47
CA ILE A 39 4.77 3.23 7.10
C ILE A 39 3.75 3.62 6.04
N CYS A 40 3.65 2.83 4.98
CA CYS A 40 2.58 2.89 4.00
C CYS A 40 1.91 1.52 3.90
N ALA A 41 0.58 1.47 3.84
CA ALA A 41 -0.12 0.24 3.52
C ALA A 41 -1.34 0.49 2.65
N VAL A 42 -1.66 -0.52 1.83
CA VAL A 42 -2.95 -0.66 1.14
C VAL A 42 -3.57 -1.96 1.63
N VAL A 43 -4.84 -1.89 1.98
CA VAL A 43 -5.66 -2.99 2.49
C VAL A 43 -6.92 -3.07 1.65
N ASP A 44 -7.31 -4.26 1.24
CA ASP A 44 -8.57 -4.54 0.57
C ASP A 44 -9.35 -5.54 1.43
N GLY A 45 -10.48 -5.08 1.96
CA GLY A 45 -11.39 -5.89 2.76
C GLY A 45 -12.23 -6.80 1.87
N LEU A 46 -12.37 -8.07 2.24
CA LEU A 46 -13.03 -9.04 1.37
C LEU A 46 -14.48 -8.68 1.02
N GLY A 47 -14.76 -8.69 -0.28
CA GLY A 47 -16.08 -8.40 -0.85
C GLY A 47 -16.23 -6.92 -1.17
N SER A 48 -17.35 -6.31 -0.80
CA SER A 48 -17.57 -4.88 -0.98
C SER A 48 -18.55 -4.31 0.06
N GLY A 49 -18.60 -2.98 0.15
CA GLY A 49 -19.49 -2.26 1.07
C GLY A 49 -19.02 -2.32 2.53
N GLU A 50 -19.95 -2.12 3.46
CA GLU A 50 -19.66 -1.87 4.89
C GLU A 50 -18.77 -2.95 5.54
N GLY A 51 -19.06 -4.25 5.35
CA GLY A 51 -18.26 -5.30 5.98
C GLY A 51 -16.83 -5.45 5.41
N ALA A 52 -16.62 -5.01 4.16
CA ALA A 52 -15.27 -4.91 3.58
C ALA A 52 -14.54 -3.72 4.21
N SER A 53 -15.17 -2.54 4.22
CA SER A 53 -14.66 -1.34 4.89
C SER A 53 -14.29 -1.61 6.35
N GLU A 54 -15.15 -2.28 7.13
CA GLU A 54 -14.89 -2.62 8.53
C GLU A 54 -13.61 -3.47 8.69
N SER A 55 -13.40 -4.43 7.78
CA SER A 55 -12.21 -5.29 7.81
C SER A 55 -10.95 -4.48 7.47
N ALA A 56 -11.03 -3.62 6.45
CA ALA A 56 -9.93 -2.75 6.05
C ALA A 56 -9.58 -1.74 7.16
N ASP A 57 -10.58 -1.05 7.71
CA ASP A 57 -10.43 -0.06 8.78
C ASP A 57 -9.85 -0.66 10.06
N ALA A 58 -10.26 -1.88 10.41
CA ALA A 58 -9.68 -2.61 11.53
C ALA A 58 -8.17 -2.84 11.34
N ALA A 59 -7.74 -3.24 10.14
CA ALA A 59 -6.31 -3.38 9.83
C ALA A 59 -5.59 -2.03 9.90
N ILE A 60 -6.17 -0.95 9.33
CA ILE A 60 -5.59 0.40 9.40
C ILE A 60 -5.36 0.83 10.85
N LYS A 61 -6.34 0.60 11.73
CA LYS A 61 -6.22 0.92 13.16
C LYS A 61 -5.04 0.16 13.80
N ILE A 62 -4.96 -1.15 13.58
CA ILE A 62 -3.85 -1.97 14.11
C ILE A 62 -2.49 -1.48 13.62
N ILE A 63 -2.38 -1.11 12.34
CA ILE A 63 -1.13 -0.59 11.76
C ILE A 63 -0.70 0.70 12.46
N LYS A 64 -1.63 1.63 12.69
CA LYS A 64 -1.35 2.91 13.39
C LYS A 64 -0.92 2.69 14.84
N ASP A 65 -1.65 1.83 15.55
CA ASP A 65 -1.41 1.55 16.96
C ASP A 65 -0.08 0.82 17.20
N ASN A 66 0.37 0.02 16.22
CA ASN A 66 1.56 -0.83 16.32
C ASN A 66 2.72 -0.37 15.41
N ARG A 67 2.74 0.89 14.98
CA ARG A 67 3.71 1.45 14.01
C ARG A 67 5.20 1.24 14.34
N PHE A 68 5.53 1.05 15.62
CA PHE A 68 6.92 0.81 16.04
C PHE A 68 7.37 -0.66 15.91
N LEU A 69 6.45 -1.61 15.75
CA LEU A 69 6.79 -3.02 15.52
C LEU A 69 7.39 -3.23 14.13
N ASP A 70 7.95 -4.42 13.95
CA ASP A 70 8.37 -4.91 12.64
C ASP A 70 7.15 -5.22 11.77
N VAL A 71 7.30 -5.05 10.45
CA VAL A 71 6.20 -5.20 9.49
C VAL A 71 5.54 -6.59 9.56
N GLU A 72 6.31 -7.63 9.88
CA GLU A 72 5.79 -8.99 10.05
C GLU A 72 4.85 -9.09 11.26
N GLU A 73 5.24 -8.51 12.40
CA GLU A 73 4.45 -8.52 13.64
C GLU A 73 3.18 -7.67 13.51
N ILE A 74 3.26 -6.53 12.81
CA ILE A 74 2.08 -5.73 12.49
C ILE A 74 1.07 -6.57 11.69
N VAL A 75 1.53 -7.25 10.64
CA VAL A 75 0.63 -8.05 9.79
C VAL A 75 0.08 -9.29 10.52
N LYS A 76 0.85 -9.90 11.44
CA LYS A 76 0.33 -10.94 12.35
C LYS A 76 -0.78 -10.40 13.25
N THR A 77 -0.58 -9.23 13.83
CA THR A 77 -1.59 -8.57 14.66
C THR A 77 -2.84 -8.20 13.84
N CYS A 78 -2.67 -7.73 12.61
CA CYS A 78 -3.79 -7.51 11.68
C CYS A 78 -4.56 -8.81 11.44
N ASN A 79 -3.87 -9.93 11.23
CA ASN A 79 -4.52 -11.23 11.02
C ASN A 79 -5.38 -11.63 12.22
N GLU A 80 -4.87 -11.52 13.44
CA GLU A 80 -5.61 -11.84 14.67
C GLU A 80 -6.88 -10.99 14.79
N ALA A 81 -6.82 -9.71 14.41
CA ALA A 81 -7.96 -8.82 14.41
C ALA A 81 -9.06 -9.17 13.37
N MET A 82 -8.77 -10.05 12.41
CA MET A 82 -9.74 -10.51 11.40
C MET A 82 -10.71 -11.59 11.90
N VAL A 83 -10.53 -12.10 13.12
CA VAL A 83 -11.53 -13.01 13.72
C VAL A 83 -12.90 -12.32 13.79
N ASN A 84 -13.93 -13.01 13.29
CA ASN A 84 -15.31 -12.51 13.16
C ASN A 84 -15.48 -11.31 12.22
N LYS A 85 -14.51 -11.03 11.35
CA LYS A 85 -14.64 -10.06 10.24
C LYS A 85 -14.66 -10.80 8.90
N ARG A 86 -14.88 -10.09 7.80
CA ARG A 86 -14.81 -10.69 6.46
C ARG A 86 -13.40 -11.15 6.12
N GLY A 87 -12.40 -10.49 6.68
CA GLY A 87 -11.00 -10.68 6.35
C GLY A 87 -10.51 -9.65 5.35
N ALA A 88 -9.21 -9.62 5.12
CA ALA A 88 -8.59 -8.63 4.25
C ALA A 88 -7.32 -9.16 3.60
N VAL A 89 -6.95 -8.60 2.47
CA VAL A 89 -5.61 -8.70 1.88
C VAL A 89 -4.88 -7.38 2.12
N LEU A 90 -3.55 -7.43 2.23
CA LEU A 90 -2.78 -6.20 2.41
C LEU A 90 -1.38 -6.30 1.83
N THR A 91 -0.81 -5.14 1.56
CA THR A 91 0.63 -4.92 1.52
C THR A 91 0.96 -3.77 2.45
N LEU A 92 1.93 -4.00 3.33
CA LEU A 92 2.50 -3.01 4.24
C LEU A 92 3.99 -2.85 3.94
N VAL A 93 4.43 -1.60 3.87
CA VAL A 93 5.84 -1.23 3.75
C VAL A 93 6.24 -0.28 4.86
N LYS A 94 7.44 -0.45 5.41
CA LYS A 94 8.07 0.47 6.36
C LYS A 94 9.41 0.90 5.78
N VAL A 95 9.48 2.16 5.38
CA VAL A 95 10.69 2.79 4.84
C VAL A 95 11.51 3.30 6.02
N ASP A 96 12.65 2.68 6.27
CA ASP A 96 13.63 3.10 7.28
C ASP A 96 14.65 4.04 6.62
N PHE A 97 14.62 5.32 7.01
CA PHE A 97 15.47 6.35 6.42
C PHE A 97 16.92 6.30 6.91
N VAL A 98 17.15 5.68 8.08
CA VAL A 98 18.49 5.56 8.66
C VAL A 98 19.26 4.45 7.97
N LYS A 99 18.62 3.28 7.78
CA LYS A 99 19.22 2.12 7.11
C LYS A 99 19.13 2.18 5.59
N LYS A 100 18.29 3.08 5.05
CA LYS A 100 17.93 3.14 3.62
C LYS A 100 17.35 1.81 3.12
N GLU A 101 16.44 1.25 3.90
CA GLU A 101 15.77 -0.02 3.62
C GLU A 101 14.25 0.15 3.60
N LEU A 102 13.59 -0.55 2.68
CA LEU A 102 12.16 -0.73 2.66
C LEU A 102 11.84 -2.15 3.12
N ASN A 103 11.24 -2.26 4.30
CA ASN A 103 10.73 -3.50 4.86
C ASN A 103 9.32 -3.75 4.33
N TYR A 104 9.11 -4.87 3.67
CA TYR A 104 7.89 -5.25 2.96
C TYR A 104 7.26 -6.48 3.62
N CYS A 105 5.95 -6.43 3.84
CA CYS A 105 5.15 -7.60 4.21
C CYS A 105 3.82 -7.57 3.45
N ASN A 106 3.42 -8.70 2.89
CA ASN A 106 2.22 -8.84 2.08
C ASN A 106 1.48 -10.12 2.45
N PHE A 107 0.15 -10.07 2.34
CA PHE A 107 -0.70 -11.25 2.38
C PHE A 107 -1.89 -11.03 1.45
N GLY A 108 -1.96 -11.79 0.35
CA GLY A 108 -2.98 -11.63 -0.68
C GLY A 108 -2.49 -10.82 -1.88
N ASN A 109 -3.43 -10.27 -2.65
CA ASN A 109 -3.21 -9.76 -3.99
C ASN A 109 -2.93 -8.25 -4.10
N ILE A 110 -2.68 -7.53 -2.99
CA ILE A 110 -2.21 -6.14 -3.08
C ILE A 110 -0.83 -6.12 -3.73
N GLY A 111 -0.75 -5.49 -4.89
CA GLY A 111 0.46 -5.37 -5.67
C GLY A 111 1.51 -4.47 -5.01
N PHE A 112 2.77 -4.80 -5.26
CA PHE A 112 3.92 -3.95 -4.95
C PHE A 112 4.89 -3.96 -6.12
N VAL A 113 5.43 -2.80 -6.45
CA VAL A 113 6.59 -2.68 -7.31
C VAL A 113 7.47 -1.52 -6.85
N MET A 114 8.79 -1.68 -6.92
CA MET A 114 9.76 -0.62 -6.72
C MET A 114 10.65 -0.48 -7.95
N TYR A 115 10.70 0.73 -8.50
CA TYR A 115 11.58 1.12 -9.59
C TYR A 115 12.78 1.89 -9.05
N PHE A 116 13.96 1.60 -9.59
CA PHE A 116 15.20 2.27 -9.23
C PHE A 116 15.62 3.28 -10.32
N PRO A 117 16.42 4.30 -9.98
CA PRO A 117 16.92 5.27 -10.97
C PRO A 117 17.76 4.64 -12.09
N ASP A 118 18.52 3.59 -11.76
CA ASP A 118 19.28 2.79 -12.75
C ASP A 118 18.40 1.93 -13.66
N GLY A 119 17.10 1.92 -13.36
CA GLY A 119 16.09 1.26 -14.14
C GLY A 119 15.84 -0.19 -13.78
N THR A 120 16.51 -0.74 -12.77
CA THR A 120 16.15 -2.03 -12.20
C THR A 120 14.81 -1.97 -11.46
N THR A 121 14.23 -3.13 -11.13
CA THR A 121 12.91 -3.21 -10.51
C THR A 121 12.84 -4.39 -9.55
N ILE A 122 12.15 -4.18 -8.42
CA ILE A 122 11.78 -5.25 -7.48
C ILE A 122 10.26 -5.39 -7.48
N GLN A 123 9.79 -6.59 -7.77
CA GLN A 123 8.37 -6.95 -7.75
C GLN A 123 8.22 -8.36 -7.16
N PRO A 124 8.10 -8.48 -5.83
CA PRO A 124 7.89 -9.76 -5.18
C PRO A 124 6.54 -10.35 -5.59
N ILE A 125 6.49 -11.67 -5.77
CA ILE A 125 5.24 -12.38 -6.02
C ILE A 125 4.36 -12.27 -4.76
N PRO A 126 3.11 -11.77 -4.87
CA PRO A 126 2.21 -11.68 -3.73
C PRO A 126 1.87 -13.06 -3.16
N LEU A 127 1.65 -13.15 -1.85
CA LEU A 127 1.22 -14.38 -1.19
C LEU A 127 -0.23 -14.70 -1.56
N ARG A 128 -0.57 -15.99 -1.59
CA ARG A 128 -1.94 -16.44 -1.81
C ARG A 128 -2.73 -16.47 -0.50
N GLY A 129 -4.03 -16.23 -0.60
CA GLY A 129 -4.96 -16.23 0.54
C GLY A 129 -5.27 -14.82 1.03
N TYR A 130 -5.87 -14.75 2.22
CA TYR A 130 -6.24 -13.51 2.88
C TYR A 130 -6.13 -13.69 4.41
N LEU A 131 -6.02 -12.57 5.12
CA LEU A 131 -6.03 -12.52 6.57
C LEU A 131 -7.43 -12.84 7.09
N SER A 132 -7.55 -13.88 7.90
CA SER A 132 -8.84 -14.46 8.34
C SER A 132 -8.91 -14.74 9.83
N GLY A 133 -7.85 -14.43 10.59
CA GLY A 133 -7.71 -14.85 11.99
C GLY A 133 -7.18 -16.27 12.14
N ARG A 134 -7.12 -17.07 11.07
CA ARG A 134 -6.48 -18.40 11.10
C ARG A 134 -4.96 -18.26 11.09
N LYS A 135 -4.27 -19.23 11.71
CA LYS A 135 -2.80 -19.28 11.68
C LYS A 135 -2.29 -19.29 10.24
N ALA A 136 -1.43 -18.33 9.93
CA ALA A 136 -0.82 -18.15 8.62
C ALA A 136 0.68 -17.91 8.77
N VAL A 137 1.47 -18.34 7.78
CA VAL A 137 2.91 -18.04 7.73
C VAL A 137 3.06 -16.69 7.05
N ILE A 138 3.28 -15.66 7.87
CA ILE A 138 3.52 -14.28 7.43
C ILE A 138 5.03 -14.06 7.49
N LYS A 139 5.61 -13.58 6.39
CA LYS A 139 7.06 -13.33 6.27
C LYS A 139 7.30 -11.97 5.66
N SER A 140 8.25 -11.23 6.23
CA SER A 140 8.73 -9.99 5.65
C SER A 140 9.92 -10.19 4.70
N LYS A 141 10.20 -9.17 3.90
CA LYS A 141 11.43 -9.02 3.11
C LYS A 141 11.96 -7.60 3.30
N SER A 142 13.27 -7.40 3.22
CA SER A 142 13.87 -6.07 3.19
C SER A 142 14.54 -5.82 1.84
N PHE A 143 14.41 -4.60 1.33
CA PHE A 143 15.03 -4.15 0.09
C PHE A 143 15.76 -2.83 0.36
N SER A 144 17.07 -2.78 0.07
CA SER A 144 17.77 -1.50 0.04
C SER A 144 17.22 -0.63 -1.09
N TYR A 145 17.05 0.67 -0.83
CA TYR A 145 16.61 1.63 -1.85
C TYR A 145 17.68 2.69 -2.14
N LYS A 146 17.53 3.39 -3.26
CA LYS A 146 18.38 4.53 -3.63
C LYS A 146 17.53 5.81 -3.61
N GLU A 147 18.18 6.95 -3.42
CA GLU A 147 17.53 8.24 -3.67
C GLU A 147 16.98 8.26 -5.10
N GLY A 148 15.76 8.75 -5.29
CA GLY A 148 15.02 8.68 -6.54
C GLY A 148 14.32 7.34 -6.82
N SER A 149 14.46 6.33 -5.96
CA SER A 149 13.64 5.12 -6.05
C SER A 149 12.16 5.45 -5.86
N ILE A 150 11.29 4.79 -6.63
CA ILE A 150 9.84 4.98 -6.55
C ILE A 150 9.18 3.64 -6.31
N PHE A 151 8.30 3.54 -5.31
CA PHE A 151 7.49 2.36 -5.08
C PHE A 151 6.00 2.64 -5.29
N MET A 152 5.24 1.58 -5.53
CA MET A 152 3.81 1.64 -5.75
C MET A 152 3.13 0.45 -5.05
N LEU A 153 2.04 0.74 -4.34
CA LEU A 153 1.09 -0.21 -3.79
C LEU A 153 -0.24 -0.06 -4.51
N TYR A 154 -0.90 -1.16 -4.86
CA TYR A 154 -2.17 -1.09 -5.57
C TYR A 154 -3.07 -2.28 -5.30
N SER A 155 -4.38 -2.05 -5.13
CA SER A 155 -5.39 -3.11 -5.14
C SER A 155 -5.63 -3.63 -6.55
N ASP A 156 -6.36 -4.74 -6.67
CA ASP A 156 -6.71 -5.34 -7.97
C ASP A 156 -7.69 -4.50 -8.79
N GLY A 157 -8.34 -3.52 -8.17
CA GLY A 157 -9.07 -2.44 -8.83
C GLY A 157 -8.21 -1.59 -9.78
N VAL A 158 -6.88 -1.58 -9.62
CA VAL A 158 -5.96 -0.92 -10.56
C VAL A 158 -5.61 -1.88 -11.70
N LYS A 159 -6.28 -1.73 -12.85
CA LYS A 159 -6.05 -2.54 -14.05
C LYS A 159 -4.71 -2.27 -14.72
N ILE A 160 -4.33 -0.99 -14.79
CA ILE A 160 -3.14 -0.54 -15.51
C ILE A 160 -2.25 0.26 -14.53
N PRO A 161 -1.39 -0.42 -13.77
CA PRO A 161 -0.44 0.26 -12.88
C PRO A 161 0.49 1.18 -13.68
N PHE A 162 1.03 2.20 -13.03
CA PHE A 162 1.95 3.12 -13.70
C PHE A 162 3.21 2.40 -14.17
N SER A 163 3.61 2.66 -15.42
CA SER A 163 4.84 2.09 -15.94
C SER A 163 6.06 2.75 -15.30
N LYS A 164 7.20 2.05 -15.32
CA LYS A 164 8.51 2.61 -14.96
C LYS A 164 8.77 3.96 -15.63
N LYS A 165 8.46 4.07 -16.93
CA LYS A 165 8.67 5.32 -17.69
C LYS A 165 7.80 6.45 -17.16
N ASN A 166 6.54 6.16 -16.81
CA ASN A 166 5.65 7.18 -16.24
C ASN A 166 6.17 7.69 -14.90
N LEU A 167 6.70 6.81 -14.04
CA LEU A 167 7.09 7.18 -12.68
C LEU A 167 8.47 7.83 -12.60
N LEU A 168 9.48 7.29 -13.30
CA LEU A 168 10.85 7.79 -13.19
C LEU A 168 11.06 9.18 -13.79
N THR A 169 10.12 9.68 -14.60
CA THR A 169 10.16 11.05 -15.14
C THR A 169 9.47 12.08 -14.27
N ILE A 170 8.81 11.66 -13.19
CA ILE A 170 8.09 12.57 -12.30
C ILE A 170 9.10 13.29 -11.43
N ASP A 171 9.10 14.62 -11.48
CA ASP A 171 9.91 15.45 -10.59
C ASP A 171 9.25 15.59 -9.23
N SER A 172 7.93 15.84 -9.20
CA SER A 172 7.16 15.91 -7.95
C SER A 172 5.80 15.22 -8.09
N LEU A 173 5.51 14.29 -7.16
CA LEU A 173 4.24 13.56 -7.17
C LEU A 173 3.07 14.52 -7.01
N LYS A 174 3.18 15.53 -6.16
CA LYS A 174 2.11 16.50 -5.93
C LYS A 174 1.72 17.30 -7.18
N LYS A 175 2.68 17.57 -8.06
CA LYS A 175 2.48 18.37 -9.27
C LYS A 175 1.93 17.54 -10.42
N GLU A 176 2.48 16.36 -10.64
CA GLU A 176 2.26 15.61 -11.88
C GLU A 176 1.30 14.42 -11.72
N PHE A 177 1.06 13.96 -10.49
CA PHE A 177 0.27 12.73 -10.28
C PHE A 177 -1.17 12.85 -10.77
N THR A 178 -1.81 14.02 -10.58
CA THR A 178 -3.18 14.25 -11.06
C THR A 178 -3.27 14.15 -12.58
N ASP A 179 -2.28 14.68 -13.30
CA ASP A 179 -2.26 14.67 -14.78
C ASP A 179 -2.02 13.27 -15.36
N LEU A 180 -1.36 12.40 -14.59
CA LEU A 180 -1.09 11.02 -14.97
C LEU A 180 -2.28 10.08 -14.70
N LEU A 181 -3.21 10.47 -13.84
CA LEU A 181 -4.37 9.67 -13.47
C LEU A 181 -5.45 9.75 -14.54
N THR A 182 -5.86 8.58 -15.03
CA THR A 182 -6.89 8.45 -16.07
C THR A 182 -7.89 7.35 -15.68
N LEU A 183 -9.18 7.56 -15.98
CA LEU A 183 -10.27 6.66 -15.55
C LEU A 183 -10.17 5.25 -16.16
N ASP A 184 -9.52 5.09 -17.30
CA ASP A 184 -9.29 3.80 -17.97
C ASP A 184 -8.31 2.89 -17.21
N ARG A 185 -7.52 3.43 -16.26
CA ARG A 185 -6.64 2.64 -15.39
C ARG A 185 -7.40 1.83 -14.34
N PHE A 186 -8.66 2.17 -14.10
CA PHE A 186 -9.44 1.68 -12.96
C PHE A 186 -10.51 0.67 -13.38
N ALA A 187 -10.77 -0.30 -12.50
CA ALA A 187 -11.87 -1.24 -12.63
C ALA A 187 -13.20 -0.61 -12.20
N ILE A 188 -14.29 -1.33 -12.48
CA ILE A 188 -15.60 -1.03 -11.89
C ILE A 188 -15.66 -1.75 -10.53
N ASP A 189 -14.72 -1.40 -9.66
CA ASP A 189 -14.59 -1.95 -8.32
C ASP A 189 -14.00 -0.90 -7.37
N ASP A 190 -13.76 -1.27 -6.12
CA ASP A 190 -12.97 -0.46 -5.21
C ASP A 190 -11.53 -0.36 -5.72
N VAL A 191 -10.95 0.84 -5.66
CA VAL A 191 -9.63 1.12 -6.21
C VAL A 191 -8.81 1.90 -5.20
N THR A 192 -7.62 1.39 -4.90
CA THR A 192 -6.62 2.10 -4.12
C THR A 192 -5.24 1.98 -4.76
N LEU A 193 -4.60 3.12 -4.96
CA LEU A 193 -3.27 3.27 -5.54
C LEU A 193 -2.45 4.22 -4.67
N LEU A 194 -1.30 3.78 -4.19
CA LEU A 194 -0.36 4.61 -3.43
C LEU A 194 1.00 4.57 -4.12
N VAL A 195 1.57 5.73 -4.43
CA VAL A 195 2.91 5.89 -5.02
C VAL A 195 3.77 6.69 -4.05
N GLY A 196 4.98 6.18 -3.76
CA GLY A 196 5.97 6.85 -2.93
C GLY A 196 7.27 7.09 -3.69
N LYS A 197 7.78 8.31 -3.69
CA LYS A 197 9.07 8.71 -4.28
C LYS A 197 10.06 9.06 -3.18
N LEU A 198 11.16 8.31 -3.13
CA LEU A 198 12.20 8.43 -2.11
C LEU A 198 13.19 9.53 -2.50
N ALA A 199 13.54 10.38 -1.55
CA ALA A 199 14.58 11.40 -1.68
C ALA A 199 15.87 11.02 -0.92
#